data_AF-A0A978V258-F1
#
_entry.id   AF-A0A978V258-F1
#
_cell.length_a   1.000
_cell.length_b   1.000
_cell.length_c   1.000
_cell.angle_alpha   90.00
_cell.angle_beta   90.00
_cell.angle_gamma   90.00
#
_symmetry.space_group_name_H-M   'P 1'
#
loop_
_entity.id
_entity.type
_entity.pdbx_description
1 polymer ?
#
loop_
_entity_poly.entity_id
_entity_poly.type
_entity_poly.pdbx_seq_one_letter_code
_entity_poly.pdbx_strand_id
1 'polypeptide(L)'
;MQNLPRFQPENLEHNKTIFESVNEMTARKGCKPSQLALAWVCYQGNDVYPIPGTTKIENFDKNTGALSVKLTLEEKVELESFASMDIVKGNKYATRIPTYKQLDTPPLSSRKAT
;
A
#
# COMPACT_ATOMS: atom_id res chain seq x y z
N MET A 1 -0.36 7.80 -9.90
CA MET A 1 -0.13 8.24 -8.50
C MET A 1 -0.11 9.76 -8.35
N GLN A 2 0.48 10.53 -9.28
CA GLN A 2 0.56 12.01 -9.19
C GLN A 2 -0.76 12.75 -8.92
N ASN A 3 -1.91 12.21 -9.36
CA ASN A 3 -3.21 12.87 -9.17
C ASN A 3 -3.92 12.53 -7.85
N LEU A 4 -3.30 11.72 -6.99
CA LEU A 4 -3.91 11.35 -5.71
C LEU A 4 -3.59 12.42 -4.65
N PRO A 5 -4.57 12.85 -3.83
CA PRO A 5 -4.36 13.89 -2.82
C PRO A 5 -3.22 13.59 -1.84
N ARG A 6 -3.03 12.33 -1.44
CA ARG A 6 -1.93 11.89 -0.54
C ARG A 6 -0.53 12.11 -1.07
N PHE A 7 -0.38 12.27 -2.39
CA PHE A 7 0.90 12.42 -3.07
C PHE A 7 1.10 13.82 -3.65
N GLN A 8 0.24 14.79 -3.28
CA GLN A 8 0.51 16.21 -3.57
C GLN A 8 1.69 16.70 -2.71
N PRO A 9 2.51 17.66 -3.17
CA PRO A 9 3.79 18.00 -2.55
C PRO A 9 3.74 18.22 -1.02
N GLU A 10 2.80 19.03 -0.54
CA GLU A 10 2.64 19.30 0.90
C GLU A 10 2.23 18.05 1.70
N ASN A 11 1.28 17.28 1.18
CA ASN A 11 0.83 16.05 1.83
C ASN A 11 1.90 14.96 1.78
N LEU A 12 2.68 14.90 0.70
CA LEU A 12 3.77 13.96 0.52
C LEU A 12 4.88 14.21 1.53
N GLU A 13 5.29 15.47 1.72
CA GLU A 13 6.31 15.83 2.71
C GLU A 13 5.87 15.48 4.13
N HIS A 14 4.61 15.77 4.49
CA HIS A 14 4.04 15.34 5.77
C HIS A 14 4.01 13.82 5.91
N ASN A 15 3.45 13.11 4.92
CA ASN A 15 3.29 11.66 4.95
C ASN A 15 4.63 10.90 4.91
N LYS A 16 5.70 11.56 4.47
CA LYS A 16 7.06 10.99 4.48
C LYS A 16 7.54 10.70 5.91
N THR A 17 7.16 11.52 6.88
CA THR A 17 7.51 11.30 8.29
C THR A 17 6.96 9.97 8.82
N ILE A 18 5.73 9.61 8.41
CA ILE A 18 5.10 8.32 8.72
C ILE A 18 5.91 7.17 8.10
N PHE A 19 6.33 7.34 6.85
CA PHE A 19 7.16 6.34 6.16
C PHE A 19 8.53 6.17 6.83
N GLU A 20 9.13 7.24 7.35
CA GLU A 20 10.37 7.21 8.11
C GLU A 20 10.21 6.40 9.41
N SER A 21 9.15 6.63 10.19
CA SER A 21 8.85 5.84 11.39
C SER A 21 8.64 4.35 11.09
N VAL A 22 7.93 4.02 10.00
CA VAL A 22 7.81 2.63 9.52
C VAL A 22 9.19 2.05 9.22
N ASN A 23 10.05 2.79 8.51
CA ASN A 23 11.38 2.31 8.14
C ASN A 23 12.26 2.05 9.36
N GLU A 24 12.24 2.93 10.36
CA GLU A 24 12.97 2.74 11.62
C GLU A 24 12.56 1.45 12.32
N MET A 25 11.26 1.17 12.41
CA MET A 25 10.76 -0.10 12.95
C MET A 25 11.23 -1.30 12.13
N THR A 26 11.14 -1.22 10.79
CA THR A 26 11.59 -2.33 9.92
C THR A 26 13.08 -2.59 10.01
N ALA A 27 13.90 -1.55 10.21
CA ALA A 27 15.34 -1.66 10.41
C ALA A 27 15.66 -2.37 11.72
N ARG A 28 14.99 -2.00 12.83
CA ARG A 28 15.10 -2.71 14.12
C ARG A 28 14.71 -4.17 14.01
N LYS A 29 13.68 -4.47 13.21
CA LYS A 29 13.09 -5.80 13.08
C LYS A 29 13.76 -6.69 12.03
N GLY A 30 14.59 -6.11 11.15
CA GLY A 30 15.25 -6.84 10.07
C GLY A 30 14.29 -7.31 8.96
N CYS A 31 13.18 -6.60 8.72
CA CYS A 31 12.22 -6.95 7.68
C CYS A 31 12.06 -5.82 6.65
N LYS A 32 11.32 -6.07 5.55
CA LYS A 32 10.99 -5.02 4.57
C LYS A 32 9.71 -4.27 4.98
N PRO A 33 9.53 -2.99 4.62
CA PRO A 33 8.29 -2.25 4.89
C PRO A 33 7.02 -2.94 4.38
N SER A 34 7.09 -3.56 3.19
CA SER A 34 5.96 -4.33 2.65
C SER A 34 5.60 -5.57 3.49
N GLN A 35 6.61 -6.21 4.08
CA GLN A 35 6.43 -7.36 4.97
C GLN A 35 5.81 -6.94 6.29
N LEU A 36 6.30 -5.84 6.88
CA LEU A 36 5.74 -5.29 8.11
C LEU A 36 4.26 -4.91 7.94
N ALA A 37 3.93 -4.23 6.84
CA ALA A 37 2.56 -3.85 6.52
C ALA A 37 1.63 -5.07 6.39
N LEU A 38 2.06 -6.11 5.66
CA LEU A 38 1.28 -7.34 5.51
C LEU A 38 1.16 -8.11 6.82
N ALA A 39 2.23 -8.17 7.62
CA ALA A 39 2.19 -8.79 8.93
C ALA A 39 1.15 -8.09 9.82
N TRP A 40 1.17 -6.76 9.90
CA TRP A 40 0.18 -6.01 10.67
C TRP A 40 -1.27 -6.31 10.26
N VAL A 41 -1.55 -6.47 8.95
CA VAL A 41 -2.89 -6.88 8.48
C VAL A 41 -3.26 -8.26 9.01
N CYS A 42 -2.35 -9.24 8.94
CA CYS A 42 -2.58 -10.57 9.51
C CYS A 42 -2.80 -10.53 11.04
N TYR A 43 -2.21 -9.55 11.73
CA TYR A 43 -2.36 -9.35 13.18
C TYR A 43 -3.68 -8.67 13.60
N GLN A 44 -4.54 -8.29 12.64
CA GLN A 44 -5.85 -7.70 12.96
C GLN A 44 -6.86 -8.75 13.43
N GLY A 45 -6.70 -10.03 13.07
CA GLY A 45 -7.58 -11.10 13.51
C GLY A 45 -7.24 -12.45 12.86
N ASN A 46 -7.65 -13.55 13.51
CA ASN A 46 -7.46 -14.91 12.97
C ASN A 46 -8.36 -15.21 11.76
N ASP A 47 -9.30 -14.32 11.48
CA ASP A 47 -10.25 -14.31 10.37
C ASP A 47 -9.84 -13.35 9.25
N VAL A 48 -8.68 -12.70 9.35
CA VAL A 48 -8.18 -11.73 8.36
C VAL A 48 -7.13 -12.39 7.45
N TYR A 49 -7.48 -12.54 6.18
CA TYR A 49 -6.60 -13.15 5.16
C TYR A 49 -6.29 -12.12 4.04
N PRO A 50 -5.12 -11.47 4.08
CA PRO A 50 -4.75 -10.53 3.02
C PRO A 50 -4.54 -11.24 1.68
N ILE A 51 -4.97 -10.61 0.59
CA ILE A 51 -4.83 -11.11 -0.79
C ILE A 51 -3.90 -10.22 -1.63
N PRO A 52 -2.60 -10.13 -1.28
CA PRO A 52 -1.69 -9.24 -1.99
C PRO A 52 -1.41 -9.75 -3.41
N GLY A 53 -1.87 -9.00 -4.41
CA GLY A 53 -1.55 -9.25 -5.81
C GLY A 53 -0.14 -8.80 -6.18
N THR A 54 0.50 -9.52 -7.10
CA THR A 54 1.80 -9.15 -7.69
C THR A 54 1.93 -9.74 -9.09
N THR A 55 2.70 -9.08 -9.96
CA THR A 55 3.09 -9.59 -11.29
C THR A 55 4.53 -10.13 -11.32
N LYS A 56 5.27 -10.03 -10.20
CA LYS A 56 6.68 -10.44 -10.09
C LYS A 56 6.85 -11.48 -8.99
N ILE A 57 7.63 -12.53 -9.29
CA ILE A 57 7.95 -13.62 -8.36
C ILE A 57 8.71 -13.08 -7.13
N GLU A 58 9.70 -12.21 -7.32
CA GLU A 58 10.45 -11.60 -6.20
C GLU A 58 9.54 -10.89 -5.18
N ASN A 59 8.42 -10.33 -5.64
CA ASN A 59 7.45 -9.69 -4.76
C ASN A 59 6.54 -10.71 -4.10
N PHE A 60 6.24 -11.83 -4.77
CA PHE A 60 5.57 -12.97 -4.14
C PHE A 60 6.38 -13.50 -2.97
N ASP A 61 7.70 -13.70 -3.16
CA ASP A 61 8.60 -14.16 -2.09
C ASP A 61 8.68 -13.16 -0.92
N LYS A 62 8.67 -11.86 -1.23
CA LYS A 62 8.59 -10.82 -0.18
C LYS A 62 7.26 -10.89 0.56
N ASN A 63 6.14 -11.05 -0.15
CA ASN A 63 4.81 -11.12 0.46
C ASN A 63 4.66 -12.35 1.37
N THR A 64 5.13 -13.52 0.93
CA THR A 64 5.10 -14.74 1.76
C THR A 64 6.01 -14.62 2.99
N GLY A 65 7.16 -13.94 2.86
CA GLY A 65 8.04 -13.62 3.98
C GLY A 65 7.40 -12.78 5.09
N ALA A 66 6.29 -12.09 4.83
CA ALA A 66 5.54 -11.37 5.86
C ALA A 66 4.99 -12.29 6.98
N LEU A 67 4.72 -13.56 6.67
CA LEU A 67 4.19 -14.54 7.64
C LEU A 67 5.20 -14.88 8.75
N SER A 68 6.49 -14.67 8.48
CA SER A 68 7.58 -14.85 9.44
C SER A 68 7.79 -13.65 10.35
N VAL A 69 7.18 -12.49 10.05
CA VAL A 69 7.31 -11.28 10.87
C VAL A 69 6.32 -11.37 12.04
N LYS A 70 6.85 -11.46 13.26
CA LYS A 70 6.06 -11.50 14.50
C LYS A 70 6.04 -10.13 15.16
N LEU A 71 4.87 -9.53 15.32
CA LEU A 71 4.67 -8.28 16.07
C LEU A 71 4.36 -8.57 17.54
N THR A 72 5.04 -7.88 18.45
CA THR A 72 4.62 -7.82 19.85
C THR A 72 3.44 -6.86 20.02
N LEU A 73 2.80 -6.88 21.19
CA LEU A 73 1.69 -5.96 21.46
C LEU A 73 2.18 -4.50 21.46
N GLU A 74 3.36 -4.25 22.01
CA GLU A 74 4.00 -2.94 22.07
C GLU A 74 4.32 -2.42 20.68
N GLU A 75 4.90 -3.26 19.81
CA GLU A 75 5.19 -2.88 18.43
C GLU A 75 3.92 -2.63 17.62
N LYS A 76 2.84 -3.38 17.90
CA LYS A 76 1.53 -3.13 17.27
C LYS A 76 0.99 -1.76 17.66
N VAL A 77 1.02 -1.43 18.96
CA VAL A 77 0.58 -0.13 19.48
C VAL A 77 1.46 1.00 18.92
N GLU A 78 2.77 0.80 18.88
CA GLU A 78 3.72 1.74 18.27
C GLU A 78 3.37 1.98 16.79
N LEU A 79 3.16 0.92 16.01
CA LEU A 79 2.81 1.01 14.59
C LEU A 79 1.48 1.73 14.35
N GLU A 80 0.48 1.47 15.18
CA GLU A 80 -0.83 2.13 15.10
C GLU A 80 -0.76 3.61 15.49
N SER A 81 0.17 4.00 16.37
CA SER A 81 0.33 5.39 16.83
C SER A 81 0.74 6.36 15.72
N PHE A 82 1.51 5.91 14.72
CA PHE A 82 1.94 6.76 13.59
C PHE A 82 1.21 6.43 12.27
N ALA A 83 0.52 5.29 12.18
CA ALA A 83 -0.22 4.87 10.97
C ALA A 83 -1.74 5.15 11.02
N SER A 84 -2.22 5.91 12.00
CA SER A 84 -3.64 6.22 12.13
C SER A 84 -4.16 7.04 10.93
N MET A 85 -5.45 6.85 10.61
CA MET A 85 -6.07 7.55 9.47
C MET A 85 -6.07 9.07 9.62
N ASP A 86 -6.10 9.58 10.86
CA ASP A 86 -6.14 11.01 11.16
C ASP A 86 -4.78 11.69 10.93
N ILE A 87 -3.69 10.92 10.90
CA ILE A 87 -2.33 11.42 10.72
C ILE A 87 -1.99 11.55 9.23
N VAL A 88 -2.54 10.69 8.36
CA VAL A 88 -2.24 10.70 6.93
C VAL A 88 -2.97 11.85 6.22
N LYS A 89 -2.21 12.82 5.70
CA LYS A 89 -2.79 13.95 4.96
C LYS A 89 -3.21 13.57 3.54
N GLY A 90 -4.40 14.03 3.17
CA GLY A 90 -4.99 13.84 1.85
C GLY A 90 -5.87 12.59 1.73
N ASN A 91 -6.94 12.70 0.93
CA ASN A 91 -7.85 11.59 0.65
C ASN A 91 -7.16 10.43 -0.07
N LYS A 92 -7.54 9.20 0.31
CA LYS A 92 -7.06 7.95 -0.33
C LYS A 92 -7.40 7.90 -1.81
N TYR A 93 -8.59 8.40 -2.16
CA TYR A 93 -9.11 8.41 -3.53
C TYR A 93 -9.13 9.84 -4.06
N ALA A 94 -8.86 9.99 -5.36
CA ALA A 94 -9.19 11.23 -6.04
C ALA A 94 -10.72 11.36 -6.12
N THR A 95 -11.24 12.58 -5.95
CA THR A 95 -12.68 12.86 -5.92
C THR A 95 -13.39 12.44 -7.19
N ARG A 96 -12.69 12.43 -8.33
CA ARG A 96 -13.23 11.95 -9.62
C ARG A 96 -12.11 11.54 -10.57
N ILE A 97 -12.04 10.25 -10.90
CA ILE A 97 -11.25 9.77 -12.03
C ILE A 97 -12.22 9.66 -13.21
N PRO A 98 -12.13 10.51 -14.26
CA PRO A 98 -13.05 10.44 -15.38
C PRO A 98 -12.78 9.19 -16.22
N THR A 99 -13.57 8.14 -16.00
CA THR A 99 -13.43 6.83 -16.66
C THR A 99 -13.73 6.89 -18.16
N TYR A 100 -14.56 7.83 -18.60
CA TYR A 100 -14.99 7.97 -19.99
C TYR A 100 -13.90 8.48 -20.94
N LYS A 101 -12.81 9.08 -20.44
CA LYS A 101 -11.74 9.64 -21.29
C LYS A 101 -10.90 8.59 -22.03
N GLN A 102 -11.06 7.33 -21.66
CA GLN A 102 -10.35 6.18 -22.24
C GLN A 102 -11.31 5.14 -22.81
N LEU A 103 -12.61 5.46 -22.89
CA LEU A 103 -13.62 4.60 -23.49
C LEU A 103 -13.67 4.84 -25.00
N ASP A 104 -12.54 4.58 -25.66
CA ASP A 104 -12.48 4.57 -27.12
C ASP A 104 -12.84 3.18 -27.63
N THR A 105 -13.67 3.13 -28.68
CA THR A 105 -13.94 1.89 -29.40
C THR A 105 -13.03 1.84 -30.63
N PRO A 106 -12.22 0.78 -30.82
CA PRO A 106 -11.37 0.67 -32.00
C PRO A 106 -12.20 0.82 -33.30
N PRO A 107 -11.74 1.62 -34.26
CA PRO A 107 -12.50 1.90 -35.48
C PRO A 107 -12.68 0.62 -36.30
N LEU A 108 -13.78 0.52 -37.06
CA LEU A 108 -14.09 -0.67 -37.87
C LEU A 108 -12.96 -1.04 -38.84
N SER A 109 -12.23 -0.05 -39.37
CA SER A 109 -11.05 -0.24 -40.23
C SER A 109 -9.87 -0.95 -39.56
N SER A 110 -9.82 -0.99 -38.22
CA SER A 110 -8.79 -1.69 -37.45
C SER A 110 -9.07 -3.18 -37.24
N ARG A 111 -10.28 -3.64 -37.59
CA ARG A 111 -10.65 -5.06 -37.48
C ARG A 111 -10.11 -5.83 -38.68
N LYS A 112 -9.10 -6.67 -38.47
CA LYS A 112 -8.71 -7.66 -39.47
C LYS A 112 -9.78 -8.75 -39.51
N ALA A 113 -10.33 -9.02 -40.70
CA ALA A 113 -11.16 -10.20 -40.91
C ALA A 113 -10.26 -11.43 -40.74
N THR A 114 -10.61 -12.29 -39.78
CA THR A 114 -9.99 -13.60 -39.59
C THR A 114 -10.78 -14.62 -40.37
#